data_AF-A0A1F6DJ03-F1
#
_entry.id   AF-A0A1F6DJ03-F1
#
_cell.length_a   1.000
_cell.length_b   1.000
_cell.length_c   1.000
_cell.angle_alpha   90.00
_cell.angle_beta   90.00
_cell.angle_gamma   90.00
#
_symmetry.space_group_name_H-M   'P 1'
#
loop_
_entity.id
_entity.type
_entity.pdbx_description
1 polymer ?
#
loop_
_entity_poly.entity_id
_entity_poly.type
_entity_poly.pdbx_seq_one_letter_code
_entity_poly.pdbx_strand_id
1 'polypeptide(L)'
;MKEKLNHKNVGIGLAGVSFLESSFFPVIIDPFLLAAVALHRDKWVRYAIISSAFSVLGATFAYVVGVYAWGLWGAAILEWTNGAKAFSEIAVMLDRGAFIFTMIGAVTPVPYKLTALAGGVFQINFFAFLAASVIGRFARFFLVAYLGAVGKDVALKVLPHVTWRRAFIAGAVVGVALILVLR
;
A
#
# COMPACT_ATOMS: atom_id res chain seq x y z
N MET A 1 25.45 -20.96 -1.28
CA MET A 1 24.58 -19.78 -1.55
C MET A 1 24.05 -19.07 -0.30
N LYS A 2 23.89 -19.75 0.85
CA LYS A 2 23.48 -19.14 2.15
C LYS A 2 24.49 -18.15 2.76
N GLU A 3 25.73 -18.11 2.27
CA GLU A 3 26.87 -17.50 2.96
C GLU A 3 27.19 -16.04 2.57
N LYS A 4 26.44 -15.41 1.65
CA LYS A 4 26.83 -14.08 1.11
C LYS A 4 25.86 -12.91 1.33
N LEU A 5 24.67 -13.11 1.91
CA LEU A 5 23.73 -12.01 2.15
C LEU A 5 23.69 -11.62 3.63
N ASN A 6 24.55 -10.66 3.98
CA ASN A 6 24.53 -10.01 5.28
C ASN A 6 23.13 -9.44 5.57
N HIS A 7 22.60 -9.73 6.76
CA HIS A 7 21.28 -9.27 7.21
C HIS A 7 21.07 -7.75 7.05
N LYS A 8 22.13 -6.95 7.13
CA LYS A 8 22.10 -5.50 6.91
C LYS A 8 21.75 -5.15 5.45
N ASN A 9 22.37 -5.84 4.50
CA ASN A 9 22.12 -5.63 3.07
C ASN A 9 20.71 -6.09 2.68
N VAL A 10 20.23 -7.18 3.30
CA VAL A 10 18.84 -7.65 3.13
C VAL A 10 17.85 -6.58 3.61
N GLY A 11 18.09 -5.97 4.78
CA GLY A 11 17.27 -4.89 5.29
C GLY A 11 17.25 -3.65 4.39
N ILE A 12 18.41 -3.25 3.83
CA ILE A 12 18.50 -2.12 2.90
C ILE A 12 17.74 -2.42 1.60
N GLY A 13 17.87 -3.63 1.05
CA GLY A 13 17.11 -4.04 -0.13
C GLY A 13 15.61 -4.01 0.12
N LEU A 14 15.14 -4.53 1.25
CA LEU A 14 13.73 -4.47 1.64
C LEU A 14 13.21 -3.04 1.78
N ALA A 15 13.99 -2.16 2.39
CA ALA A 15 13.66 -0.75 2.51
C ALA A 15 13.42 -0.11 1.14
N GLY A 16 14.37 -0.28 0.21
CA GLY A 16 14.26 0.26 -1.15
C GLY A 16 13.07 -0.29 -1.92
N VAL A 17 12.90 -1.62 -1.92
CA VAL A 17 11.78 -2.27 -2.62
C VAL A 17 10.43 -1.85 -2.04
N SER A 18 10.33 -1.75 -0.71
CA SER A 18 9.08 -1.38 -0.04
C SER A 18 8.69 0.07 -0.27
N PHE A 19 9.68 0.96 -0.34
CA PHE A 19 9.46 2.35 -0.75
C PHE A 19 8.97 2.41 -2.20
N LEU A 20 9.68 1.77 -3.13
CA LEU A 20 9.36 1.82 -4.56
C LEU A 20 7.97 1.25 -4.88
N GLU A 21 7.58 0.14 -4.23
CA GLU A 21 6.24 -0.46 -4.36
C GLU A 21 5.13 0.52 -3.95
N SER A 22 5.32 1.19 -2.82
CA SER A 22 4.30 2.08 -2.25
C SER A 22 4.30 3.47 -2.89
N SER A 23 5.39 3.88 -3.54
CA SER A 23 5.51 5.18 -4.18
C SER A 23 4.93 5.21 -5.60
N PHE A 24 5.41 4.35 -6.52
CA PHE A 24 4.98 4.42 -7.93
C PHE A 24 5.14 3.11 -8.71
N PHE A 25 6.14 2.26 -8.40
CA PHE A 25 6.43 1.07 -9.20
C PHE A 25 5.45 -0.09 -8.93
N PRO A 26 5.04 -0.88 -9.94
CA PRO A 26 4.25 -2.10 -9.76
C PRO A 26 5.16 -3.27 -9.33
N VAL A 27 5.82 -3.13 -8.19
CA VAL A 27 6.58 -4.21 -7.54
C VAL A 27 5.72 -4.80 -6.43
N ILE A 28 5.86 -6.08 -6.09
CA ILE A 28 5.15 -6.69 -4.95
C ILE A 28 6.18 -6.96 -3.86
N ILE A 29 6.04 -6.34 -2.68
CA ILE A 29 7.00 -6.48 -1.57
C ILE A 29 6.85 -7.81 -0.81
N ASP A 30 5.65 -8.39 -0.75
CA ASP A 30 5.34 -9.57 0.06
C ASP A 30 6.29 -10.77 -0.20
N PRO A 31 6.63 -11.14 -1.46
CA PRO A 31 7.62 -12.18 -1.76
C PRO A 31 9.02 -11.87 -1.21
N PHE A 32 9.47 -10.61 -1.29
CA PHE A 32 10.79 -10.21 -0.82
C PHE A 32 10.87 -10.24 0.70
N LEU A 33 9.81 -9.80 1.38
CA LEU A 33 9.69 -9.90 2.84
C LEU A 33 9.74 -11.36 3.29
N LEU A 34 8.97 -12.25 2.66
CA LEU A 34 9.01 -13.67 2.96
C LEU A 34 10.38 -14.29 2.69
N ALA A 35 11.04 -13.94 1.59
CA ALA A 35 12.39 -14.40 1.28
C ALA A 35 13.41 -13.94 2.34
N ALA A 36 13.33 -12.68 2.79
CA ALA A 36 14.19 -12.15 3.83
C ALA A 36 13.99 -12.86 5.18
N VAL A 37 12.73 -13.12 5.56
CA VAL A 37 12.40 -13.88 6.76
C VAL A 37 12.87 -15.34 6.64
N ALA A 38 12.76 -15.95 5.46
CA ALA A 38 13.26 -17.29 5.23
C ALA A 38 14.80 -17.39 5.34
N LEU A 39 15.52 -16.32 4.99
CA LEU A 39 16.97 -16.21 5.13
C LEU A 39 17.40 -16.01 6.60
N HIS A 40 16.75 -15.09 7.34
CA HIS A 40 17.09 -14.74 8.72
C HIS A 40 15.83 -14.67 9.60
N ARG A 41 15.35 -15.83 10.06
CA ARG A 41 14.07 -15.96 10.79
C ARG A 41 14.03 -15.23 12.11
N ASP A 42 15.13 -15.22 12.84
CA ASP A 42 15.30 -14.50 14.11
C ASP A 42 15.05 -12.99 13.97
N LYS A 43 15.11 -12.46 12.74
CA LYS A 43 14.99 -11.03 12.44
C LYS A 43 13.67 -10.65 11.79
N TRP A 44 12.66 -11.52 11.82
CA TRP A 44 11.38 -11.27 11.15
C TRP A 44 10.71 -9.96 11.60
N VAL A 45 10.75 -9.64 12.90
CA VAL A 45 10.22 -8.37 13.45
C VAL A 45 10.93 -7.18 12.84
N ARG A 46 12.26 -7.25 12.72
CA ARG A 46 13.07 -6.16 12.14
C ARG A 46 12.72 -5.94 10.68
N TYR A 47 12.52 -7.01 9.90
CA TYR A 47 12.12 -6.89 8.50
C TYR A 47 10.71 -6.34 8.35
N ALA A 48 9.76 -6.76 9.19
CA ALA A 48 8.42 -6.18 9.22
C ALA A 48 8.44 -4.67 9.53
N ILE A 49 9.23 -4.23 10.52
CA ILE A 49 9.38 -2.81 10.86
C ILE A 49 9.96 -2.03 9.68
N ILE A 50 11.04 -2.53 9.07
CA ILE A 50 11.69 -1.85 7.93
C ILE A 50 10.71 -1.72 6.76
N SER A 51 10.05 -2.81 6.36
CA SER A 51 9.07 -2.78 5.27
C SER A 51 7.90 -1.83 5.58
N SER A 52 7.37 -1.87 6.80
CA SER A 52 6.27 -0.99 7.19
C SER A 52 6.66 0.48 7.15
N ALA A 53 7.80 0.84 7.75
CA ALA A 53 8.28 2.22 7.77
C ALA A 53 8.53 2.75 6.36
N PHE A 54 9.26 2.01 5.52
CA PHE A 54 9.56 2.46 4.16
C PHE A 54 8.34 2.45 3.23
N SER A 55 7.37 1.57 3.46
CA SER A 55 6.09 1.60 2.75
C SER A 55 5.27 2.85 3.10
N VAL A 56 5.20 3.23 4.38
CA VAL A 56 4.51 4.46 4.82
C VAL A 56 5.21 5.69 4.24
N LEU A 57 6.55 5.71 4.25
CA LEU A 57 7.32 6.78 3.60
C LEU A 57 7.05 6.86 2.09
N GLY A 58 6.98 5.71 1.41
CA GLY A 58 6.69 5.68 -0.02
C GLY A 58 5.30 6.19 -0.36
N ALA A 59 4.28 5.83 0.43
CA ALA A 59 2.94 6.37 0.23
C ALA A 59 2.80 7.83 0.64
N THR A 60 3.54 8.28 1.66
CA THR A 60 3.62 9.71 1.98
C THR A 60 4.20 10.47 0.79
N PHE A 61 5.23 9.92 0.13
CA PHE A 61 5.76 10.48 -1.11
C PHE A 61 4.70 10.49 -2.22
N ALA A 62 3.97 9.40 -2.44
CA ALA A 62 2.89 9.34 -3.43
C ALA A 62 1.77 10.36 -3.15
N TYR A 63 1.38 10.55 -1.88
CA TYR A 63 0.43 11.57 -1.46
C TYR A 63 0.93 12.96 -1.83
N VAL A 64 2.19 13.28 -1.49
CA VAL A 64 2.78 14.57 -1.83
C VAL A 64 2.84 14.79 -3.35
N VAL A 65 3.22 13.76 -4.12
CA VAL A 65 3.17 13.81 -5.58
C VAL A 65 1.76 14.10 -6.09
N GLY A 66 0.73 13.50 -5.49
CA GLY A 66 -0.67 13.77 -5.82
C GLY A 66 -1.06 15.22 -5.58
N VAL A 67 -0.63 15.82 -4.46
CA VAL A 67 -0.87 17.24 -4.14
C VAL A 67 -0.23 18.15 -5.19
N TYR A 68 1.05 17.92 -5.52
CA TYR A 68 1.75 18.72 -6.52
C TYR A 68 1.17 18.54 -7.93
N ALA A 69 0.86 17.31 -8.32
CA ALA A 69 0.25 17.02 -9.61
C ALA A 69 -1.11 17.73 -9.74
N TRP A 70 -1.92 17.74 -8.68
CA TRP A 70 -3.18 18.48 -8.66
C TRP A 70 -2.98 19.99 -8.75
N GLY A 71 -1.99 20.55 -8.05
CA GLY A 71 -1.65 21.97 -8.15
C GLY A 71 -1.21 22.40 -9.55
N LEU A 72 -0.56 21.52 -10.31
CA LEU A 72 -0.08 21.80 -11.67
C LEU A 72 -1.15 21.58 -12.75
N TRP A 73 -1.92 20.51 -12.64
CA TRP A 73 -2.82 20.04 -13.71
C TRP A 73 -4.30 20.14 -13.37
N GLY A 74 -4.65 20.37 -12.10
CA GLY A 74 -6.03 20.28 -11.62
C GLY A 74 -6.99 21.24 -12.33
N ALA A 75 -6.60 22.51 -12.49
CA ALA A 75 -7.40 23.51 -13.19
C ALA A 75 -7.68 23.09 -14.65
N ALA A 76 -6.65 22.68 -15.39
CA ALA A 76 -6.78 22.21 -16.77
C ALA A 76 -7.66 20.96 -16.89
N ILE A 77 -7.54 20.01 -15.95
CA ILE A 77 -8.39 18.81 -15.90
C ILE A 77 -9.85 19.19 -15.66
N LEU A 78 -10.13 20.11 -14.73
CA LEU A 78 -11.49 20.54 -14.42
C LEU A 78 -12.15 21.29 -15.57
N GLU A 79 -11.40 22.15 -16.26
CA GLU A 79 -11.86 22.85 -17.46
C GLU A 79 -12.17 21.86 -18.59
N TRP A 80 -11.28 20.90 -18.84
CA TRP A 80 -11.46 19.91 -19.89
C TRP A 80 -12.64 18.96 -19.62
N THR A 81 -12.85 18.57 -18.36
CA THR A 81 -13.91 17.63 -17.97
C THR A 81 -15.24 18.31 -17.64
N ASN A 82 -15.26 19.65 -17.50
CA ASN A 82 -16.35 20.41 -16.89
C ASN A 82 -16.81 19.81 -15.53
N GLY A 83 -15.87 19.22 -14.79
CA GLY A 83 -16.14 18.30 -13.68
C GLY A 83 -16.04 18.92 -12.28
N ALA A 84 -15.94 20.25 -12.16
CA ALA A 84 -15.65 20.93 -10.90
C ALA A 84 -16.60 20.56 -9.74
N LYS A 85 -17.90 20.44 -10.02
CA LYS A 85 -18.90 20.05 -9.03
C LYS A 85 -18.72 18.60 -8.56
N ALA A 86 -18.52 17.67 -9.49
CA ALA A 86 -18.31 16.27 -9.14
C ALA A 86 -17.01 16.10 -8.34
N PHE A 87 -15.96 16.83 -8.70
CA PHE A 87 -14.69 16.79 -7.98
C PHE A 87 -14.84 17.28 -6.53
N SER A 88 -15.53 18.40 -6.30
CA SER A 88 -15.71 18.93 -4.94
C SER A 88 -16.55 18.00 -4.05
N GLU A 89 -17.60 17.38 -4.61
CA GLU A 89 -18.41 16.39 -3.89
C GLU A 89 -17.58 15.16 -3.50
N ILE A 90 -16.78 14.63 -4.43
CA ILE A 90 -15.89 13.49 -4.17
C ILE A 90 -14.81 13.86 -3.15
N ALA A 91 -14.21 15.05 -3.26
CA ALA A 91 -13.18 15.51 -2.33
C ALA A 91 -13.71 15.57 -0.88
N VAL A 92 -14.90 16.15 -0.67
CA VAL A 92 -15.53 16.22 0.65
C VAL A 92 -15.89 14.83 1.18
N MET A 93 -16.40 13.95 0.33
CA MET A 93 -16.72 12.57 0.71
C MET A 93 -15.47 11.80 1.14
N LEU A 94 -14.39 11.88 0.35
CA LEU A 94 -13.14 11.19 0.63
C LEU A 94 -12.43 11.78 1.86
N ASP A 95 -12.51 13.09 2.09
CA ASP A 95 -11.93 13.74 3.26
C ASP A 95 -12.62 13.28 4.55
N ARG A 96 -13.96 13.26 4.57
CA ARG A 96 -14.74 12.71 5.69
C ARG A 96 -14.42 11.25 5.97
N GLY A 97 -14.15 10.49 4.91
CA GLY A 97 -13.80 9.08 4.96
C GLY A 97 -12.29 8.79 4.97
N ALA A 98 -11.42 9.79 5.15
CA ALA A 98 -9.99 9.68 4.82
C ALA A 98 -9.29 8.49 5.48
N PHE A 99 -9.60 8.25 6.75
CA PHE A 99 -9.08 7.10 7.49
C PHE A 99 -9.54 5.77 6.89
N ILE A 100 -10.84 5.59 6.66
CA ILE A 100 -11.42 4.34 6.14
C ILE A 100 -10.95 4.10 4.70
N PHE A 101 -10.99 5.14 3.87
CA PHE A 101 -10.52 5.10 2.49
C PHE A 101 -9.07 4.62 2.41
N THR A 102 -8.19 5.19 3.26
CA THR A 102 -6.79 4.80 3.31
C THR A 102 -6.60 3.40 3.90
N MET A 103 -7.35 3.04 4.95
CA MET A 103 -7.32 1.70 5.55
C MET A 103 -7.72 0.61 4.56
N ILE A 104 -8.73 0.86 3.73
CA ILE A 104 -9.12 -0.06 2.65
C ILE A 104 -7.91 -0.28 1.73
N GLY A 105 -7.26 0.78 1.26
CA GLY A 105 -6.05 0.63 0.43
C GLY A 105 -4.91 -0.10 1.13
N ALA A 106 -4.70 0.15 2.42
CA ALA A 106 -3.57 -0.39 3.18
C ALA A 106 -3.73 -1.88 3.54
N VAL A 107 -4.96 -2.31 3.82
CA VAL A 107 -5.27 -3.67 4.31
C VAL A 107 -5.74 -4.58 3.18
N THR A 108 -6.55 -4.06 2.26
CA THR A 108 -7.14 -4.88 1.19
C THR A 108 -6.11 -5.14 0.07
N PRO A 109 -6.47 -5.97 -0.92
CA PRO A 109 -5.62 -6.18 -2.10
C PRO A 109 -5.60 -5.01 -3.07
N VAL A 110 -6.40 -3.97 -2.81
CA VAL A 110 -6.37 -2.73 -3.58
C VAL A 110 -4.95 -2.16 -3.50
N PRO A 111 -4.38 -1.71 -4.62
CA PRO A 111 -3.07 -1.07 -4.58
C PRO A 111 -3.11 0.19 -3.70
N TYR A 112 -2.49 0.11 -2.52
CA TYR A 112 -2.39 1.19 -1.55
C TYR A 112 -1.87 2.52 -2.12
N LYS A 113 -1.00 2.45 -3.13
CA LYS A 113 -0.53 3.64 -3.86
C LYS A 113 -1.65 4.42 -4.55
N LEU A 114 -2.74 3.77 -4.96
CA LEU A 114 -3.90 4.45 -5.53
C LEU A 114 -4.60 5.30 -4.48
N THR A 115 -4.79 4.76 -3.27
CA THR A 115 -5.40 5.54 -2.17
C THR A 115 -4.48 6.66 -1.71
N ALA A 116 -3.16 6.46 -1.72
CA ALA A 116 -2.19 7.51 -1.40
C ALA A 116 -2.19 8.64 -2.44
N LEU A 117 -2.08 8.31 -3.73
CA LEU A 117 -2.08 9.28 -4.82
C LEU A 117 -3.41 10.03 -4.91
N ALA A 118 -4.53 9.29 -4.84
CA ALA A 118 -5.86 9.90 -4.80
C ALA A 118 -6.03 10.79 -3.57
N GLY A 119 -5.54 10.35 -2.40
CA GLY A 119 -5.56 11.18 -1.20
C GLY A 119 -4.85 12.51 -1.38
N GLY A 120 -3.71 12.51 -2.08
CA GLY A 120 -3.01 13.73 -2.45
C GLY A 120 -3.79 14.61 -3.44
N VAL A 121 -4.36 14.00 -4.49
CA VAL A 121 -5.15 14.71 -5.51
C VAL A 121 -6.39 15.37 -4.91
N PHE A 122 -7.12 14.64 -4.07
CA PHE A 122 -8.33 15.13 -3.40
C PHE A 122 -8.04 15.89 -2.10
N GLN A 123 -6.77 16.03 -1.72
CA GLN A 123 -6.30 16.71 -0.51
C GLN A 123 -7.03 16.28 0.77
N ILE A 124 -7.23 14.97 0.92
CA ILE A 124 -7.87 14.41 2.12
C ILE A 124 -7.00 14.63 3.36
N ASN A 125 -7.58 14.58 4.56
CA ASN A 125 -6.86 14.82 5.80
C ASN A 125 -5.58 13.96 5.92
N PHE A 126 -4.42 14.62 5.86
CA PHE A 126 -3.12 13.98 5.86
C PHE A 126 -2.86 13.13 7.11
N PHE A 127 -3.31 13.60 8.28
CA PHE A 127 -3.10 12.87 9.54
C PHE A 127 -3.97 11.61 9.61
N ALA A 128 -5.21 11.68 9.11
CA ALA A 128 -6.08 10.50 9.00
C ALA A 128 -5.50 9.48 8.01
N PHE A 129 -4.99 9.94 6.86
CA PHE A 129 -4.24 9.13 5.91
C PHE A 129 -3.02 8.48 6.58
N LEU A 130 -2.17 9.25 7.25
CA LEU A 130 -0.94 8.75 7.85
C LEU A 130 -1.21 7.75 8.97
N ALA A 131 -2.22 7.99 9.82
CA ALA A 131 -2.62 7.07 10.88
C ALA A 131 -3.12 5.74 10.31
N ALA A 132 -4.03 5.78 9.32
CA ALA A 132 -4.51 4.59 8.62
C ALA A 132 -3.39 3.82 7.93
N SER A 133 -2.48 4.55 7.29
CA SER A 133 -1.29 4.03 6.61
C SER A 133 -0.39 3.24 7.55
N VAL A 134 -0.06 3.83 8.71
CA VAL A 134 0.76 3.19 9.73
C VAL A 134 0.07 1.93 10.24
N ILE A 135 -1.21 2.02 10.64
CA ILE A 135 -1.95 0.89 11.19
C ILE A 135 -2.04 -0.25 10.17
N GLY A 136 -2.48 0.04 8.94
CA GLY A 136 -2.69 -0.97 7.91
C GLY A 136 -1.39 -1.63 7.44
N ARG A 137 -0.33 -0.84 7.22
CA ARG A 137 0.96 -1.38 6.74
C ARG A 137 1.68 -2.20 7.81
N PHE A 138 1.68 -1.73 9.06
CA PHE A 138 2.24 -2.50 10.15
C PHE A 138 1.46 -3.80 10.35
N ALA A 139 0.13 -3.76 10.39
CA ALA A 139 -0.68 -4.97 10.52
C ALA A 139 -0.39 -6.00 9.41
N ARG A 140 -0.36 -5.56 8.14
CA ARG A 140 -0.10 -6.43 6.99
C ARG A 140 1.29 -7.05 7.03
N PHE A 141 2.34 -6.26 7.14
CA PHE A 141 3.70 -6.79 7.04
C PHE A 141 4.12 -7.57 8.28
N PHE A 142 3.60 -7.24 9.47
CA PHE A 142 3.78 -8.09 10.64
C PHE A 142 3.11 -9.44 10.46
N LEU A 143 1.88 -9.47 9.92
CA LEU A 143 1.20 -10.74 9.63
C LEU A 143 1.99 -11.59 8.63
N VAL A 144 2.42 -11.00 7.51
CA VAL A 144 3.22 -11.70 6.48
C VAL A 144 4.54 -12.21 7.05
N ALA A 145 5.27 -11.38 7.79
CA ALA A 145 6.56 -11.76 8.36
C ALA A 145 6.41 -12.83 9.46
N TYR A 146 5.39 -12.72 10.32
CA TYR A 146 5.10 -13.72 11.34
C TYR A 146 4.77 -15.08 10.73
N LEU A 147 3.89 -15.11 9.72
CA LEU A 147 3.56 -16.34 9.00
C LEU A 147 4.79 -16.96 8.32
N GLY A 148 5.66 -16.14 7.74
CA GLY A 148 6.93 -16.60 7.17
C GLY A 148 7.92 -17.14 8.20
N ALA A 149 7.91 -16.59 9.42
CA ALA A 149 8.78 -17.03 10.50
C ALA A 149 8.35 -18.38 11.09
N VAL A 150 7.04 -18.59 11.23
CA VAL A 150 6.44 -19.80 11.82
C VAL A 150 6.33 -20.95 10.80
N GLY A 151 5.89 -20.68 9.55
CA GLY A 151 5.64 -21.72 8.55
C GLY A 151 6.84 -22.06 7.67
N LYS A 152 7.51 -23.22 7.88
CA LYS A 152 8.60 -23.74 7.02
C LYS A 152 8.18 -24.00 5.56
N ASP A 153 7.00 -24.58 5.35
CA ASP A 153 6.51 -24.96 4.02
C ASP A 153 5.53 -23.95 3.40
N VAL A 154 4.95 -23.07 4.22
CA VAL A 154 3.95 -22.09 3.80
C VAL A 154 4.60 -21.04 2.91
N ALA A 155 5.73 -20.45 3.32
CA ALA A 155 6.42 -19.41 2.54
C ALA A 155 6.77 -19.84 1.10
N LEU A 156 7.15 -21.11 0.89
CA LEU A 156 7.52 -21.64 -0.43
C LEU A 156 6.30 -22.04 -1.29
N LYS A 157 5.19 -22.48 -0.68
CA LYS A 157 3.92 -22.78 -1.39
C LYS A 157 3.06 -21.54 -1.65
N VAL A 158 3.26 -20.47 -0.88
CA VAL A 158 2.54 -19.19 -0.95
C VAL A 158 3.12 -18.28 -2.03
N LEU A 159 4.42 -18.36 -2.32
CA LEU A 159 5.10 -17.62 -3.41
C LEU A 159 4.38 -17.68 -4.78
N PRO A 160 3.91 -18.86 -5.27
CA PRO A 160 3.14 -18.94 -6.52
C PRO A 160 1.62 -18.76 -6.35
N HIS A 161 1.10 -18.67 -5.13
CA HIS A 161 -0.34 -18.70 -4.84
C HIS A 161 -0.87 -17.47 -4.09
N VAL A 162 -0.03 -16.48 -3.77
CA VAL A 162 -0.46 -15.13 -3.33
C VAL A 162 -0.93 -14.32 -4.54
N THR A 163 -1.93 -14.88 -5.20
CA THR A 163 -3.25 -14.33 -5.51
C THR A 163 -3.42 -12.84 -5.73
N TRP A 164 -2.53 -12.17 -6.45
CA TRP A 164 -2.89 -10.87 -7.03
C TRP A 164 -4.15 -10.98 -7.92
N ARG A 165 -4.30 -12.09 -8.67
CA ARG A 165 -5.53 -12.40 -9.42
C ARG A 165 -6.80 -12.54 -8.57
N ARG A 166 -6.80 -13.37 -7.52
CA ARG A 166 -8.04 -13.61 -6.74
C ARG A 166 -8.38 -12.43 -5.84
N ALA A 167 -7.38 -11.67 -5.43
CA ALA A 167 -7.56 -10.54 -4.55
C ALA A 167 -8.03 -9.28 -5.33
N PHE A 168 -7.60 -9.13 -6.59
CA PHE A 168 -8.17 -8.16 -7.54
C PHE A 168 -9.63 -8.51 -7.90
N ILE A 169 -9.93 -9.80 -8.11
CA ILE A 169 -11.29 -10.29 -8.35
C ILE A 169 -12.18 -10.06 -7.12
N ALA A 170 -11.72 -10.40 -5.92
CA ALA A 170 -12.47 -10.18 -4.69
C ALA A 170 -12.70 -8.69 -4.41
N GLY A 171 -11.68 -7.85 -4.62
CA GLY A 171 -11.80 -6.39 -4.51
C GLY A 171 -12.78 -5.80 -5.52
N ALA A 172 -12.75 -6.27 -6.78
CA ALA A 172 -13.70 -5.86 -7.82
C ALA A 172 -15.14 -6.29 -7.48
N VAL A 173 -15.33 -7.50 -6.96
CA VAL A 173 -16.65 -8.01 -6.54
C VAL A 173 -17.21 -7.21 -5.36
N VAL A 174 -16.38 -6.91 -4.35
CA VAL A 174 -16.80 -6.09 -3.19
C VAL A 174 -17.08 -4.65 -3.61
N GLY A 175 -16.26 -4.08 -4.51
CA GLY A 175 -16.49 -2.74 -5.07
C GLY A 175 -17.80 -2.65 -5.85
N VAL A 176 -18.09 -3.63 -6.70
CA VAL A 176 -19.37 -3.70 -7.44
C VAL A 176 -20.54 -3.89 -6.46
N ALA A 177 -20.41 -4.76 -5.46
CA ALA A 177 -21.46 -4.97 -4.46
C ALA A 177 -21.75 -3.69 -3.66
N LEU A 178 -20.71 -2.94 -3.25
CA LEU A 178 -20.88 -1.65 -2.56
C LEU A 178 -21.54 -0.60 -3.46
N ILE A 179 -21.17 -0.52 -4.74
CA ILE A 179 -21.80 0.39 -5.71
C ILE A 179 -23.28 0.04 -5.92
N LEU A 180 -23.64 -1.25 -5.89
CA LEU A 180 -25.01 -1.71 -6.04
C LEU A 180 -25.87 -1.51 -4.78
N VAL A 181 -25.25 -1.57 -3.59
CA VAL A 181 -25.94 -1.36 -2.31
C VAL A 181 -26.09 0.13 -1.96
N LEU A 182 -25.18 0.98 -2.45
CA LEU A 182 -25.19 2.43 -2.24
C LEU A 182 -25.94 3.21 -3.35
N ARG A 183 -26.61 2.50 -4.27
CA ARG A 183 -27.49 3.06 -5.31
C ARG A 183 -28.94 2.96 -4.89
#